data_AF-A0A7C1YZZ8-F1
#
_entry.id   AF-A0A7C1YZZ8-F1
#
_cell.length_a   1.000
_cell.length_b   1.000
_cell.length_c   1.000
_cell.angle_alpha   90.00
_cell.angle_beta   90.00
_cell.angle_gamma   90.00
#
_symmetry.space_group_name_H-M   'P 1'
#
loop_
_entity.id
_entity.type
_entity.pdbx_description
1 polymer ?
#
loop_
_entity_poly.entity_id
_entity_poly.type
_entity_poly.pdbx_seq_one_letter_code
_entity_poly.pdbx_strand_id
1 'polypeptide(L)'
;MKADVELKLTHDGNKWIGQNEQIVASGESLNDLDEEVKCALQKSGSYAAGAQLTVFMGFDFETFPRWLRQYHNHYFNRCVSLVL
;
A
#
# COMPACT_ATOMS: atom_id res chain seq x y z
N MET A 1 7.90 14.74 -0.88
CA MET A 1 6.49 14.50 -1.24
C MET A 1 5.78 14.11 0.03
N LYS A 2 4.71 14.80 0.43
CA LYS A 2 3.96 14.47 1.65
C LYS A 2 2.88 13.47 1.24
N ALA A 3 2.91 12.27 1.80
CA ALA A 3 1.83 11.29 1.62
C ALA A 3 0.71 11.61 2.62
N ASP A 4 -0.54 11.45 2.18
CA ASP A 4 -1.71 11.57 3.06
C ASP A 4 -1.92 10.27 3.84
N VAL A 5 -1.59 9.13 3.20
CA VAL A 5 -1.64 7.79 3.79
C VAL A 5 -0.33 7.07 3.51
N GLU A 6 0.25 6.49 4.54
CA GLU A 6 1.40 5.59 4.42
C GLU A 6 0.97 4.16 4.71
N LEU A 7 1.35 3.24 3.82
CA LEU A 7 1.09 1.82 3.91
C LEU A 7 2.40 1.04 3.80
N LYS A 8 2.45 -0.05 4.54
CA LYS A 8 3.46 -1.08 4.42
C LYS A 8 3.00 -2.07 3.36
N LEU A 9 3.76 -2.20 2.27
CA LEU A 9 3.49 -3.11 1.17
C LEU A 9 4.22 -4.43 1.38
N THR A 10 3.49 -5.53 1.41
CA THR A 10 4.01 -6.89 1.50
C THR A 10 3.42 -7.75 0.39
N HIS A 11 4.02 -8.92 0.15
CA HIS A 11 3.48 -9.94 -0.75
C HIS A 11 3.59 -11.29 -0.07
N ASP A 12 2.48 -12.02 0.07
CA ASP A 12 2.43 -13.30 0.78
C ASP A 12 2.74 -14.52 -0.12
N GLY A 13 2.98 -14.27 -1.41
CA GLY A 13 3.19 -15.30 -2.43
C GLY A 13 2.01 -15.46 -3.39
N ASN A 14 0.82 -15.02 -2.99
CA ASN A 14 -0.40 -15.06 -3.81
C ASN A 14 -1.02 -13.66 -4.01
N LYS A 15 -0.91 -12.77 -3.02
CA LYS A 15 -1.54 -11.44 -3.01
C LYS A 15 -0.58 -10.37 -2.51
N TRP A 16 -0.77 -9.19 -3.06
CA TRP A 16 -0.23 -7.94 -2.54
C TRP A 16 -1.07 -7.47 -1.37
N ILE A 17 -0.41 -7.02 -0.30
CA ILE A 17 -1.07 -6.57 0.91
C ILE A 17 -0.51 -5.20 1.26
N GLY A 18 -1.39 -4.21 1.40
CA GLY A 18 -1.07 -2.87 1.89
C GLY A 18 -1.73 -2.67 3.24
N GLN A 19 -0.94 -2.44 4.28
CA GLN A 19 -1.47 -2.29 5.64
C GLN A 19 -0.80 -1.17 6.43
N ASN A 20 -1.57 -0.56 7.33
CA ASN A 20 -1.09 0.28 8.41
C ASN A 20 -1.94 0.05 9.66
N GLU A 21 -1.84 0.94 10.66
CA GLU A 21 -2.61 0.82 11.91
C GLU A 21 -4.12 1.00 11.73
N GLN A 22 -4.58 1.58 10.62
CA GLN A 22 -5.98 1.96 10.39
C GLN A 22 -6.68 1.06 9.37
N ILE A 23 -5.97 0.60 8.34
CA ILE A 23 -6.53 -0.17 7.23
C ILE A 23 -5.65 -1.35 6.85
N VAL A 24 -6.30 -2.39 6.34
CA VAL A 24 -5.67 -3.54 5.69
C VAL A 24 -6.39 -3.75 4.37
N ALA A 25 -5.63 -3.77 3.27
CA ALA A 25 -6.11 -4.00 1.93
C ALA A 25 -5.28 -5.10 1.26
N SER A 26 -5.91 -5.93 0.43
CA SER A 26 -5.25 -7.01 -0.29
C SER A 26 -5.78 -7.15 -1.71
N GLY A 27 -4.90 -7.40 -2.67
CA GLY A 27 -5.26 -7.61 -4.07
C GLY A 27 -4.33 -8.61 -4.75
N GLU A 28 -4.83 -9.35 -5.74
CA GLU A 28 -4.01 -10.29 -6.52
C GLU A 28 -3.06 -9.54 -7.45
N SER A 29 -3.51 -8.42 -8.02
CA SER A 29 -2.67 -7.46 -8.72
C SER A 29 -2.51 -6.16 -7.92
N LEU A 30 -1.52 -5.35 -8.33
CA LEU A 30 -1.33 -4.00 -7.79
C LEU A 30 -2.52 -3.07 -8.07
N ASN A 31 -3.29 -3.32 -9.14
CA ASN A 31 -4.51 -2.57 -9.45
C ASN A 31 -5.65 -2.98 -8.50
N ASP A 32 -5.80 -4.28 -8.24
CA ASP A 32 -6.79 -4.77 -7.28
C ASP A 32 -6.49 -4.25 -5.87
N LEU A 33 -5.20 -4.16 -5.51
CA LEU A 33 -4.78 -3.55 -4.27
C LEU A 33 -5.18 -2.07 -4.19
N ASP A 34 -5.02 -1.30 -5.27
CA ASP A 34 -5.37 0.12 -5.29
C ASP A 34 -6.88 0.35 -5.10
N GLU A 35 -7.71 -0.49 -5.73
CA GLU A 35 -9.17 -0.45 -5.56
C GLU A 35 -9.57 -0.85 -4.13
N GLU A 36 -8.93 -1.90 -3.56
CA GLU A 36 -9.22 -2.32 -2.20
C GLU A 36 -8.77 -1.26 -1.17
N VAL A 37 -7.63 -0.60 -1.40
CA VAL A 37 -7.16 0.54 -0.58
C VAL A 37 -8.16 1.69 -0.63
N LYS A 38 -8.65 2.04 -1.82
CA LYS A 38 -9.71 3.05 -1.97
C LYS A 38 -10.96 2.66 -1.18
N CYS A 39 -11.41 1.42 -1.31
CA CYS A 39 -12.60 0.91 -0.62
C CYS A 39 -12.40 0.92 0.91
N ALA A 40 -11.23 0.53 1.39
CA ALA A 40 -10.87 0.56 2.81
C ALA A 40 -10.81 2.00 3.37
N LEU A 41 -10.25 2.95 2.60
CA LEU A 41 -10.19 4.36 2.97
C LEU A 41 -11.58 5.01 3.01
N GLN A 42 -12.46 4.70 2.05
CA GLN A 42 -13.85 5.14 2.07
C GLN A 42 -14.58 4.60 3.32
N LYS A 43 -14.40 3.31 3.63
CA LYS A 43 -15.02 2.66 4.81
C LYS A 43 -14.49 3.20 6.14
N SER A 44 -13.24 3.65 6.18
CA SER A 44 -12.63 4.22 7.38
C SER A 44 -13.34 5.50 7.85
N GLY A 45 -14.05 6.20 6.96
CA GLY A 45 -14.72 7.47 7.25
C GLY A 45 -13.78 8.63 7.61
N SER A 46 -12.46 8.42 7.50
CA SER A 46 -11.44 9.40 7.90
C SER A 46 -11.26 10.52 6.88
N TYR A 47 -11.85 10.37 5.68
CA TYR A 47 -11.67 11.26 4.56
C TYR A 47 -13.01 11.55 3.87
N ALA A 48 -13.15 12.77 3.34
CA ALA A 48 -14.35 13.18 2.62
C ALA A 48 -14.49 12.47 1.27
N ALA A 49 -15.73 12.21 0.85
CA ALA A 49 -16.00 11.75 -0.50
C ALA A 49 -15.52 12.79 -1.53
N GLY A 50 -14.88 12.34 -2.61
CA GLY A 50 -14.26 13.18 -3.63
C GLY A 50 -12.87 13.72 -3.26
N ALA A 51 -12.33 13.39 -2.08
CA ALA A 51 -10.98 13.80 -1.71
C ALA A 51 -9.94 13.07 -2.57
N GLN A 52 -8.96 13.83 -3.06
CA GLN A 52 -7.76 13.27 -3.71
C GLN A 52 -6.71 12.99 -2.65
N LEU A 53 -6.31 11.73 -2.51
CA LEU A 53 -5.32 11.28 -1.53
C LEU A 53 -4.09 10.73 -2.23
N THR A 54 -2.93 11.08 -1.70
CA THR A 54 -1.65 10.48 -2.06
C THR A 54 -1.35 9.35 -1.09
N VAL A 55 -1.37 8.12 -1.59
CA VAL A 55 -1.01 6.93 -0.82
C VAL A 55 0.42 6.53 -1.17
N PHE A 56 1.31 6.56 -0.18
CA PHE A 56 2.64 5.99 -0.28
C PHE A 56 2.60 4.55 0.23
N MET A 57 3.11 3.61 -0.57
CA MET A 57 3.27 2.23 -0.16
C MET A 57 4.76 1.86 -0.20
N GLY A 58 5.36 1.72 0.98
CA GLY A 58 6.75 1.32 1.14
C GLY A 58 6.86 -0.20 1.23
N PHE A 59 7.68 -0.81 0.39
CA PHE A 59 7.84 -2.27 0.42
C PHE A 59 8.58 -2.72 1.68
N ASP A 60 8.04 -3.73 2.36
CA ASP A 60 8.64 -4.30 3.54
C ASP A 60 9.69 -5.35 3.22
N PHE A 61 10.95 -4.97 3.35
CA PHE A 61 12.08 -5.87 3.15
C PHE A 61 12.27 -6.90 4.27
N GLU A 62 11.56 -6.77 5.39
CA GLU A 62 11.61 -7.78 6.45
C GLU A 62 10.99 -9.11 6.02
N THR A 63 10.09 -9.08 5.03
CA THR A 63 9.50 -10.27 4.39
C THR A 63 10.53 -11.13 3.66
N PHE A 64 11.68 -10.56 3.26
CA PHE A 64 12.72 -11.33 2.59
C PHE A 64 13.69 -12.01 3.56
N PRO A 65 14.18 -13.21 3.18
CA PRO A 65 15.36 -13.80 3.82
C PRO A 65 16.50 -12.79 3.89
N ARG A 66 17.24 -12.77 5.00
CA ARG A 66 18.29 -11.76 5.25
C ARG A 66 19.31 -11.64 4.11
N TRP A 67 19.62 -12.74 3.42
CA TRP A 67 20.56 -12.76 2.30
C TRP A 67 20.07 -12.02 1.05
N LEU A 68 18.76 -11.84 0.88
CA LEU A 68 18.15 -11.11 -0.23
C LEU A 68 18.05 -9.59 0.05
N ARG A 69 18.08 -9.17 1.31
CA ARG A 69 17.90 -7.76 1.70
C ARG A 69 18.97 -6.82 1.15
N GLN A 70 20.16 -7.33 0.81
CA GLN A 70 21.20 -6.55 0.14
C GLN A 70 20.74 -5.96 -1.21
N TYR A 71 19.71 -6.57 -1.83
CA TYR A 71 19.12 -6.13 -3.08
C TYR A 71 17.91 -5.20 -2.89
N HIS A 72 17.61 -4.74 -1.66
CA HIS A 72 16.43 -3.90 -1.35
C HIS A 72 16.34 -2.65 -2.25
N ASN A 73 17.48 -2.11 -2.69
CA ASN A 73 17.59 -0.97 -3.59
C ASN A 73 16.88 -1.18 -4.95
N HIS A 74 16.69 -2.44 -5.36
CA HIS A 74 16.04 -2.81 -6.62
C HIS A 74 14.54 -3.07 -6.50
N TYR A 75 14.01 -3.01 -5.28
CA TYR A 75 12.59 -3.15 -5.03
C TYR A 75 11.93 -1.77 -5.03
N PHE A 76 10.67 -1.75 -5.41
CA PHE A 76 9.95 -0.51 -5.62
C PHE A 76 9.18 -0.10 -4.37
N ASN A 77 9.27 1.19 -4.06
CA ASN A 77 8.19 1.87 -3.36
C ASN A 77 7.24 2.45 -4.41
N ARG A 78 5.97 2.60 -4.09
CA ARG A 78 5.00 3.21 -5.00
C ARG A 78 4.25 4.34 -4.33
N CYS A 79 3.97 5.39 -5.10
CA CYS A 79 3.03 6.43 -4.75
C CYS A 79 1.87 6.34 -5.72
N VAL A 80 0.64 6.30 -5.21
CA VAL A 80 -0.57 6.34 -6.02
C VAL A 80 -1.45 7.51 -5.59
N SER A 81 -2.09 8.14 -6.56
CA SER A 81 -3.10 9.17 -6.30
C SER A 81 -4.47 8.52 -6.48
N LEU A 82 -5.26 8.50 -5.41
CA LEU A 82 -6.61 7.93 -5.41
C LEU A 82 -7.62 9.06 -5.21
N VAL A 83 -8.78 8.93 -5.85
CA VAL A 83 -9.94 9.78 -5.59
C VAL A 83 -10.98 8.91 -4.89
N LEU A 84 -11.33 9.29 -3.66
CA LEU A 84 -12.35 8.61 -2.85
C LEU A 84 -13.76 8.91 -3.31
#